data_AF-A0A1H2Z9P2-F1
#
_entry.id   AF-A0A1H2Z9P2-F1
#
_cell.length_a   1.000
_cell.length_b   1.000
_cell.length_c   1.000
_cell.angle_alpha   90.00
_cell.angle_beta   90.00
_cell.angle_gamma   90.00
#
_symmetry.space_group_name_H-M   'P 1'
#
loop_
_entity.id
_entity.type
_entity.pdbx_description
1 polymer ?
#
loop_
_entity_poly.entity_id
_entity_poly.type
_entity_poly.pdbx_seq_one_letter_code
_entity_poly.pdbx_strand_id
1 'polypeptide(L)'
;MSSHYITSADHLPEEAQAETTLQITDAQTKRIFEARVRIAKDPAELTDPEPLTIVAGPHESVSETRYVELLDETDATGIDQELVANLAAEQETASNILNTRSDDLKVLLQYLVETDEYDSTADALREITFDHLATERPALLDAYAEVRRELDDDPLRRVLDTQE
;
A
#
# COMPACT_ATOMS: atom_id res chain seq x y z
N MET A 1 11.03 22.17 3.21
CA MET A 1 10.74 22.79 1.89
C MET A 1 9.23 22.63 1.72
N SER A 2 8.49 23.65 1.30
CA SER A 2 7.04 23.53 1.14
C SER A 2 6.77 22.87 -0.21
N SER A 3 6.23 21.66 -0.18
CA SER A 3 5.72 21.02 -1.39
C SER A 3 4.40 21.69 -1.76
N HIS A 4 4.09 21.75 -3.06
CA HIS A 4 2.84 22.31 -3.54
C HIS A 4 2.19 21.30 -4.48
N TYR A 5 0.97 20.89 -4.15
CA TYR A 5 0.28 19.85 -4.88
C TYR A 5 -0.85 20.41 -5.73
N ILE A 6 -1.16 19.71 -6.82
CA ILE A 6 -2.20 20.08 -7.76
C ILE A 6 -3.08 18.85 -8.00
N THR A 7 -4.40 19.03 -7.99
CA THR A 7 -5.38 18.00 -8.38
C THR A 7 -6.48 18.59 -9.26
N SER A 8 -7.19 17.77 -10.02
CA SER A 8 -8.40 18.20 -10.75
C SER A 8 -9.61 18.20 -9.81
N ALA A 9 -10.53 19.14 -10.02
CA ALA A 9 -11.85 19.11 -9.39
C ALA A 9 -12.60 17.81 -9.71
N ASP A 10 -12.35 17.21 -10.88
CA ASP A 10 -12.92 15.92 -11.29
C ASP A 10 -12.46 14.75 -10.41
N HIS A 11 -11.32 14.89 -9.73
CA HIS A 11 -10.77 13.88 -8.83
C HIS A 11 -11.17 14.10 -7.37
N LEU A 12 -11.86 15.20 -7.05
CA LEU A 12 -12.33 15.43 -5.68
C LEU A 12 -13.51 14.51 -5.36
N PRO A 13 -13.54 13.93 -4.15
CA PRO A 13 -14.70 13.18 -3.69
C PRO A 13 -15.93 14.10 -3.56
N GLU A 14 -17.11 13.57 -3.89
CA GLU A 14 -18.38 14.28 -3.75
C GLU A 14 -18.77 14.53 -2.28
N GLU A 15 -18.33 13.66 -1.36
CA GLU A 15 -18.56 13.81 0.08
C GLU A 15 -17.39 14.53 0.76
N ALA A 16 -17.72 15.57 1.54
CA ALA A 16 -16.75 16.28 2.35
C ALA A 16 -16.48 15.50 3.65
N GLN A 17 -15.20 15.34 3.98
CA GLN A 17 -14.67 14.88 5.26
C GLN A 17 -14.66 13.36 5.49
N ALA A 18 -13.77 12.66 4.79
CA ALA A 18 -13.06 11.50 5.31
C ALA A 18 -11.79 11.26 4.47
N GLU A 19 -10.86 10.48 5.03
CA GLU A 19 -9.70 9.92 4.33
C GLU A 19 -10.12 9.35 2.96
N THR A 20 -9.43 9.78 1.90
CA THR A 20 -9.80 9.45 0.52
C THR A 20 -8.55 9.17 -0.31
N THR A 21 -8.71 8.56 -1.49
CA THR A 21 -7.61 8.40 -2.46
C THR A 21 -7.73 9.51 -3.50
N LEU A 22 -6.65 10.26 -3.71
CA LEU A 22 -6.62 11.39 -4.62
C LEU A 22 -5.43 11.27 -5.58
N GLN A 23 -5.69 11.47 -6.87
CA GLN A 23 -4.62 11.67 -7.84
C GLN A 23 -4.03 13.08 -7.66
N ILE A 24 -2.75 13.14 -7.34
CA ILE A 24 -2.01 14.35 -7.03
C ILE A 24 -0.86 14.52 -8.02
N THR A 25 -0.64 15.76 -8.44
CA THR A 25 0.55 16.20 -9.15
C THR A 25 1.39 17.07 -8.24
N ASP A 26 2.65 16.69 -8.03
CA ASP A 26 3.64 17.56 -7.39
C ASP A 26 4.02 18.69 -8.36
N ALA A 27 3.76 19.94 -7.95
CA ALA A 27 4.01 21.10 -8.79
C ALA A 27 5.50 21.34 -9.07
N GLN A 28 6.39 20.89 -8.19
CA GLN A 28 7.83 21.04 -8.30
C GLN A 28 8.42 19.95 -9.18
N THR A 29 8.14 18.67 -8.89
CA THR A 29 8.73 17.54 -9.62
C THR A 29 7.96 17.18 -10.88
N LYS A 30 6.71 17.64 -11.02
CA LYS A 30 5.76 17.23 -12.06
C LYS A 30 5.41 15.74 -12.01
N ARG A 31 5.73 15.05 -10.92
CA ARG A 31 5.34 13.66 -10.70
C ARG A 31 3.84 13.59 -10.43
N ILE A 32 3.17 12.63 -11.07
CA ILE A 32 1.77 12.31 -10.86
C ILE A 32 1.72 10.97 -10.12
N PHE A 33 0.95 10.91 -9.04
CA PHE A 33 0.78 9.71 -8.22
C PHE A 33 -0.59 9.74 -7.55
N GLU A 34 -1.04 8.60 -7.04
CA GLU A 34 -2.20 8.55 -6.16
C GLU A 34 -1.71 8.54 -4.72
N ALA A 35 -2.49 9.12 -3.83
CA ALA A 35 -2.17 9.07 -2.41
C ALA A 35 -3.43 9.00 -1.59
N ARG A 36 -3.32 8.30 -0.46
CA ARG A 36 -4.32 8.35 0.58
C ARG A 36 -4.14 9.66 1.34
N VAL A 37 -5.18 10.48 1.37
CA VAL A 37 -5.09 11.85 1.86
C VAL A 37 -6.26 12.24 2.74
N ARG A 38 -6.03 13.23 3.60
CA ARG A 38 -7.08 14.04 4.21
C ARG A 38 -7.07 15.43 3.60
N ILE A 39 -8.23 15.93 3.21
CA ILE A 39 -8.38 17.25 2.59
C ILE A 39 -9.21 18.12 3.54
N ALA A 40 -8.69 19.30 3.87
CA ALA A 40 -9.37 20.29 4.69
C ALA A 40 -9.33 21.68 4.06
N LYS A 41 -10.27 22.54 4.45
CA LYS A 41 -10.24 23.97 4.06
C LYS A 41 -9.34 24.79 4.96
N ASP A 42 -9.23 24.39 6.23
CA ASP A 42 -8.38 25.03 7.23
C ASP A 42 -7.19 24.11 7.55
N PRO A 43 -5.94 24.60 7.49
CA PRO A 43 -4.78 23.78 7.81
C PRO A 43 -4.77 23.31 9.28
N ALA A 44 -5.44 24.02 10.19
CA ALA A 44 -5.52 23.63 11.60
C ALA A 44 -6.35 22.35 11.84
N GLU A 45 -7.08 21.87 10.84
CA GLU A 45 -7.80 20.60 10.88
C GLU A 45 -6.92 19.38 10.53
N LEU A 46 -5.65 19.62 10.15
CA LEU A 46 -4.69 18.60 9.73
C LEU A 46 -3.44 18.63 10.61
N THR A 47 -2.75 17.49 10.69
CA THR A 47 -1.53 17.35 11.50
C THR A 47 -0.29 17.88 10.76
N ASP A 48 -0.21 17.62 9.45
CA ASP A 48 0.86 18.10 8.58
C ASP A 48 0.28 18.62 7.25
N PRO A 49 -0.31 19.83 7.25
CA PRO A 49 -1.00 20.38 6.09
C PRO A 49 -0.02 20.90 5.03
N GLU A 50 -0.11 20.35 3.81
CA GLU A 50 0.51 20.90 2.61
C GLU A 50 -0.53 21.60 1.71
N PRO A 51 -0.17 22.69 1.00
CA PRO A 51 -1.10 23.41 0.14
C PRO A 51 -1.44 22.61 -1.12
N LEU A 52 -2.75 22.42 -1.36
CA LEU A 52 -3.33 21.75 -2.52
C LEU A 52 -4.10 22.73 -3.39
N THR A 53 -3.73 22.84 -4.65
CA THR A 53 -4.47 23.60 -5.67
C THR A 53 -5.39 22.68 -6.45
N ILE A 54 -6.68 22.97 -6.41
CA ILE A 54 -7.71 22.29 -7.20
C ILE A 54 -7.94 23.08 -8.47
N VAL A 55 -7.77 22.46 -9.63
CA VAL A 55 -8.05 23.06 -10.93
C VAL A 55 -9.38 22.55 -11.47
N ALA A 56 -10.26 23.45 -11.91
CA ALA A 56 -11.58 23.08 -12.44
C ALA A 56 -11.53 22.43 -13.85
N GLY A 57 -10.39 22.52 -14.54
CA GLY A 57 -10.14 21.85 -15.81
C GLY A 57 -8.87 22.36 -16.52
N PRO A 58 -8.44 21.72 -17.62
CA PRO A 58 -7.18 22.03 -18.32
C PRO A 58 -7.11 23.43 -18.95
N HIS A 59 -8.24 24.13 -19.04
CA HIS A 59 -8.36 25.45 -19.65
C HIS A 59 -9.05 26.49 -18.76
N GLU A 60 -9.38 26.15 -17.51
CA GLU A 60 -10.12 27.04 -16.63
C GLU A 60 -9.20 27.73 -15.62
N SER A 61 -9.34 29.05 -15.51
CA SER A 61 -8.52 29.89 -14.62
C SER A 61 -9.03 29.93 -13.18
N VAL A 62 -10.08 29.18 -12.85
CA VAL A 62 -10.65 29.11 -11.50
C VAL A 62 -9.96 27.98 -10.75
N SER A 63 -9.13 28.34 -9.78
CA SER A 63 -8.45 27.42 -8.89
C SER A 63 -8.87 27.66 -7.44
N GLU A 64 -9.30 26.62 -6.74
CA GLU A 64 -9.56 26.65 -5.30
C GLU A 64 -8.30 26.17 -4.56
N THR A 65 -7.89 26.87 -3.50
CA THR A 65 -6.82 26.39 -2.61
C THR A 65 -7.43 25.70 -1.41
N ARG A 66 -6.98 24.47 -1.15
CA ARG A 66 -7.26 23.70 0.07
C ARG A 66 -5.93 23.22 0.68
N TYR A 67 -6.03 22.46 1.76
CA TYR A 67 -4.91 21.82 2.41
C TYR A 67 -5.09 20.31 2.37
N VAL A 68 -3.98 19.61 2.19
CA VAL A 68 -3.91 18.16 2.10
C VAL A 68 -2.87 17.62 3.07
N GLU A 69 -3.20 16.54 3.75
CA GLU A 69 -2.26 15.72 4.53
C GLU A 69 -2.11 14.41 3.77
N LEU A 70 -0.90 14.16 3.26
CA LEU A 70 -0.52 12.89 2.64
C LEU A 70 -0.32 11.87 3.74
N LEU A 71 -1.14 10.81 3.75
CA LEU A 71 -0.97 9.70 4.68
C LEU A 71 0.04 8.71 4.11
N ASP A 72 -0.23 8.23 2.89
CA ASP A 72 0.67 7.30 2.18
C ASP A 72 0.59 7.56 0.67
N GLU A 73 1.74 7.47 -0.01
CA GLU A 73 1.77 7.38 -1.48
C GLU A 73 1.35 5.96 -1.88
N THR A 74 0.37 5.88 -2.77
CA THR A 74 -0.05 4.60 -3.34
C THR A 74 0.17 4.63 -4.84
N ASP A 75 0.60 3.52 -5.42
CA ASP A 75 0.57 3.42 -6.88
C ASP A 75 -0.88 3.39 -7.41
N ALA A 76 -1.04 3.31 -8.74
CA ALA A 76 -2.35 3.25 -9.40
C ALA A 76 -3.20 2.02 -9.01
N THR A 77 -2.64 1.09 -8.21
CA THR A 77 -3.34 -0.07 -7.67
C THR A 77 -3.78 0.14 -6.22
N GLY A 78 -3.51 1.31 -5.64
CA GLY A 78 -3.81 1.63 -4.25
C GLY A 78 -2.85 0.97 -3.26
N ILE A 79 -1.70 0.47 -3.73
CA ILE A 79 -0.71 -0.22 -2.90
C ILE A 79 0.39 0.75 -2.49
N ASP A 80 0.65 0.81 -1.19
CA ASP A 80 1.79 1.50 -0.60
C ASP A 80 3.04 0.62 -0.73
N GLN A 81 3.87 0.92 -1.72
CA GLN A 81 5.07 0.14 -2.01
C GLN A 81 6.16 0.31 -0.94
N GLU A 82 6.23 1.47 -0.29
CA GLU A 82 7.22 1.73 0.76
C GLU A 82 6.90 0.89 2.00
N LEU A 83 5.62 0.79 2.37
CA LEU A 83 5.17 -0.09 3.43
C LEU A 83 5.47 -1.57 3.12
N VAL A 84 5.21 -2.02 1.89
CA VAL A 84 5.51 -3.40 1.48
C VAL A 84 7.03 -3.68 1.59
N ALA A 85 7.87 -2.74 1.15
CA ALA A 85 9.33 -2.85 1.27
C ALA A 85 9.81 -2.91 2.72
N ASN A 86 9.27 -2.03 3.58
CA ASN A 86 9.60 -1.99 5.00
C ASN A 86 9.20 -3.30 5.70
N LEU A 87 7.98 -3.79 5.47
CA LEU A 87 7.51 -5.06 6.03
C LEU A 87 8.35 -6.25 5.54
N ALA A 88 8.78 -6.26 4.28
CA ALA A 88 9.63 -7.30 3.73
C ALA A 88 11.03 -7.33 4.39
N ALA A 89 11.60 -6.15 4.67
CA ALA A 89 12.89 -6.04 5.36
C ALA A 89 12.78 -6.41 6.84
N GLU A 90 11.73 -5.96 7.54
CA GLU A 90 11.49 -6.31 8.94
C GLU A 90 11.34 -7.83 9.13
N GLN A 91 10.66 -8.50 8.18
CA GLN A 91 10.37 -9.92 8.29
C GLN A 91 11.62 -10.80 8.30
N GLU A 92 12.74 -10.35 7.74
CA GLU A 92 14.01 -11.08 7.81
C GLU A 92 14.49 -11.31 9.26
N THR A 93 14.14 -10.39 10.15
CA THR A 93 14.57 -10.44 11.56
C THR A 93 13.46 -10.93 12.50
N ALA A 94 12.23 -11.07 12.00
CA ALA A 94 11.06 -11.41 12.78
C ALA A 94 10.83 -12.94 12.85
N SER A 95 10.05 -13.36 13.85
CA SER A 95 9.65 -14.76 13.98
C SER A 95 8.68 -15.14 12.84
N ASN A 96 9.01 -16.21 12.11
CA ASN A 96 8.18 -16.77 11.03
C ASN A 96 6.97 -17.60 11.54
N ILE A 97 6.56 -17.46 12.80
CA ILE A 97 5.45 -18.22 13.38
C ILE A 97 4.15 -17.41 13.28
N LEU A 98 3.28 -17.79 12.35
CA LEU A 98 1.91 -17.31 12.29
C LEU A 98 1.04 -18.10 13.28
N ASN A 99 0.54 -17.44 14.33
CA ASN A 99 -0.37 -18.06 15.29
C ASN A 99 -1.80 -17.63 15.02
N THR A 100 -2.58 -18.50 14.38
CA THR A 100 -4.03 -18.31 14.24
C THR A 100 -4.69 -18.79 15.54
N ARG A 101 -5.07 -17.85 16.43
CA ARG A 101 -5.80 -18.16 17.69
C ARG A 101 -7.25 -18.61 17.48
N SER A 102 -7.53 -19.33 16.39
CA SER A 102 -8.87 -19.81 16.05
C SER A 102 -8.92 -21.33 16.15
N ASP A 103 -9.63 -21.82 17.16
CA ASP A 103 -9.85 -23.26 17.35
C ASP A 103 -10.68 -23.85 16.19
N ASP A 104 -11.64 -23.10 15.67
CA ASP A 104 -12.48 -23.53 14.53
C ASP A 104 -11.66 -23.71 13.25
N LEU A 105 -10.78 -22.73 12.93
CA LEU A 105 -9.91 -22.83 11.77
C LEU A 105 -8.98 -24.05 11.87
N LYS A 106 -8.47 -24.34 13.07
CA LYS A 106 -7.62 -25.50 13.29
C LYS A 106 -8.36 -26.81 13.02
N VAL A 107 -9.62 -26.92 13.41
CA VAL A 107 -10.45 -28.10 13.11
C VAL A 107 -10.64 -28.26 11.59
N LEU A 108 -10.93 -27.18 10.88
CA LEU A 108 -11.11 -27.20 9.43
C LEU A 108 -9.82 -27.58 8.69
N LEU A 109 -8.69 -26.98 9.05
CA LEU A 109 -7.39 -27.31 8.47
C LEU A 109 -7.00 -28.76 8.77
N GLN A 110 -7.28 -29.24 9.99
CA GLN A 110 -7.03 -30.65 10.33
C GLN A 110 -7.89 -31.57 9.47
N TYR A 111 -9.17 -31.25 9.27
CA TYR A 111 -10.05 -32.04 8.41
C TYR A 111 -9.46 -32.22 7.01
N LEU A 112 -8.96 -31.14 6.38
CA LEU A 112 -8.38 -31.19 5.04
C LEU A 112 -7.10 -32.04 4.95
N VAL A 113 -6.33 -32.13 6.04
CA VAL A 113 -5.16 -33.03 6.11
C VAL A 113 -5.61 -34.48 6.28
N GLU A 114 -6.58 -34.73 7.17
CA GLU A 114 -7.11 -36.08 7.40
C GLU A 114 -7.88 -36.64 6.19
N THR A 115 -8.30 -35.79 5.25
CA THR A 115 -8.90 -36.19 3.96
C THR A 115 -7.89 -36.31 2.81
N ASP A 116 -6.58 -36.26 3.10
CA ASP A 116 -5.49 -36.31 2.11
C ASP A 116 -5.57 -35.20 1.04
N GLU A 117 -6.23 -34.07 1.32
CA GLU A 117 -6.27 -32.92 0.41
C GLU A 117 -4.98 -32.08 0.50
N TYR A 118 -4.32 -32.08 1.66
CA TYR A 118 -3.05 -31.39 1.90
C TYR A 118 -2.11 -32.19 2.81
N ASP A 119 -0.80 -31.97 2.67
CA ASP A 119 0.23 -32.70 3.42
C ASP A 119 0.31 -32.28 4.89
N SER A 120 -0.09 -31.04 5.22
CA SER A 120 -0.09 -30.52 6.58
C SER A 120 -1.02 -29.32 6.76
N THR A 121 -1.36 -28.98 8.00
CA THR A 121 -2.22 -27.82 8.29
C THR A 121 -1.56 -26.49 7.90
N ALA A 122 -0.23 -26.41 7.99
CA ALA A 122 0.54 -25.26 7.54
C ALA A 122 0.55 -25.14 6.01
N ASP A 123 0.58 -26.27 5.32
CA ASP A 123 0.51 -26.33 3.86
C ASP A 123 -0.86 -25.87 3.35
N ALA A 124 -1.94 -26.46 3.90
CA ALA A 124 -3.32 -26.06 3.63
C ALA A 124 -3.54 -24.56 3.88
N LEU A 125 -3.09 -24.04 5.04
CA LEU A 125 -3.23 -22.62 5.36
C LEU A 125 -2.49 -21.74 4.35
N ARG A 126 -1.26 -22.11 3.97
CA ARG A 126 -0.46 -21.36 3.01
C ARG A 126 -1.15 -21.30 1.66
N GLU A 127 -1.48 -22.46 1.10
CA GLU A 127 -2.15 -22.61 -0.20
C GLU A 127 -3.44 -21.79 -0.24
N ILE A 128 -4.35 -22.00 0.71
CA ILE A 128 -5.64 -21.30 0.77
C ILE A 128 -5.45 -19.79 0.90
N THR A 129 -4.50 -19.34 1.73
CA THR A 129 -4.26 -17.90 1.92
C THR A 129 -3.72 -17.25 0.66
N PHE A 130 -2.74 -17.89 -0.01
CA PHE A 130 -2.18 -17.34 -1.24
C PHE A 130 -3.15 -17.41 -2.41
N ASP A 131 -3.96 -18.46 -2.52
CA ASP A 131 -5.01 -18.54 -3.55
C ASP A 131 -6.06 -17.43 -3.38
N HIS A 132 -6.47 -17.18 -2.13
CA HIS A 132 -7.36 -16.06 -1.80
C HIS A 132 -6.72 -14.71 -2.13
N LEU A 133 -5.45 -14.49 -1.76
CA LEU A 133 -4.73 -13.25 -2.09
C LEU A 133 -4.56 -13.06 -3.60
N ALA A 134 -4.27 -14.13 -4.34
CA ALA A 134 -4.13 -14.07 -5.79
C ALA A 134 -5.46 -13.72 -6.48
N THR A 135 -6.57 -14.22 -5.92
CA THR A 135 -7.91 -13.93 -6.43
C THR A 135 -8.37 -12.51 -6.11
N GLU A 136 -8.22 -12.08 -4.85
CA GLU A 136 -8.84 -10.85 -4.36
C GLU A 136 -7.89 -9.63 -4.38
N ARG A 137 -6.58 -9.86 -4.34
CA ARG A 137 -5.54 -8.82 -4.20
C ARG A 137 -4.30 -9.11 -5.07
N PRO A 138 -4.44 -9.40 -6.37
CA PRO A 138 -3.29 -9.73 -7.23
C PRO A 138 -2.25 -8.61 -7.28
N ALA A 139 -2.66 -7.34 -7.29
CA ALA A 139 -1.76 -6.20 -7.30
C ALA A 139 -0.81 -6.14 -6.07
N LEU A 140 -1.28 -6.61 -4.91
CA LEU A 140 -0.44 -6.69 -3.71
C LEU A 140 0.65 -7.77 -3.87
N LEU A 141 0.32 -8.90 -4.50
CA LEU A 141 1.29 -9.94 -4.80
C LEU A 141 2.33 -9.46 -5.82
N ASP A 142 1.90 -8.73 -6.85
CA ASP A 142 2.80 -8.15 -7.85
C ASP A 142 3.77 -7.15 -7.21
N ALA A 143 3.26 -6.24 -6.37
CA ALA A 143 4.08 -5.27 -5.63
C ALA A 143 5.10 -5.96 -4.71
N TYR A 144 4.67 -6.99 -3.96
CA TYR A 144 5.58 -7.77 -3.13
C TYR A 144 6.64 -8.52 -3.96
N ALA A 145 6.26 -9.06 -5.12
CA ALA A 145 7.19 -9.75 -6.01
C ALA A 145 8.24 -8.80 -6.61
N GLU A 146 7.90 -7.53 -6.83
CA GLU A 146 8.86 -6.50 -7.25
C GLU A 146 9.85 -6.17 -6.13
N VAL A 147 9.36 -5.88 -4.92
CA VAL A 147 10.18 -5.68 -3.72
C VAL A 147 11.12 -6.87 -3.50
N ARG A 148 10.61 -8.10 -3.63
CA ARG A 148 11.42 -9.31 -3.45
C ARG A 148 12.53 -9.42 -4.49
N ARG A 149 12.26 -9.10 -5.76
CA ARG A 149 13.27 -9.05 -6.82
C ARG A 149 14.37 -8.05 -6.49
N GLU A 150 14.02 -6.84 -6.05
CA GLU A 150 15.00 -5.81 -5.69
C GLU A 150 15.88 -6.25 -4.51
N LEU A 151 15.27 -6.87 -3.51
CA LEU A 151 15.94 -7.42 -2.33
C LEU A 151 16.90 -8.57 -2.66
N ASP A 152 16.55 -9.45 -3.59
CA ASP A 152 17.40 -10.55 -4.07
C ASP A 152 18.51 -10.04 -5.03
N ASP A 153 18.26 -8.94 -5.74
CA ASP A 153 19.21 -8.34 -6.67
C ASP A 153 20.23 -7.38 -6.03
N ASP A 154 20.12 -7.11 -4.73
CA ASP A 154 21.05 -6.26 -3.99
C ASP A 154 22.48 -6.87 -4.02
N PRO A 155 23.44 -6.20 -4.71
CA PRO A 155 24.80 -6.70 -4.85
C PRO A 155 25.56 -6.79 -3.52
N LEU A 156 25.21 -5.99 -2.50
CA LEU A 156 25.81 -6.10 -1.17
C LEU A 156 25.31 -7.35 -0.45
N ARG A 157 24.03 -7.67 -0.61
CA ARG A 157 23.42 -8.87 -0.03
C ARG A 157 23.99 -10.16 -0.62
N ARG A 158 24.16 -10.20 -1.96
CA ARG A 158 24.85 -11.33 -2.62
C ARG A 158 26.27 -11.56 -2.08
N VAL A 159 26.98 -10.49 -1.72
CA VAL A 159 28.34 -10.59 -1.14
C VAL A 159 28.29 -11.10 0.31
N LEU A 160 27.29 -10.70 1.09
CA LEU A 160 27.10 -11.16 2.48
C LEU A 160 26.66 -12.63 2.55
N ASP A 161 25.72 -13.06 1.70
CA ASP A 161 25.24 -14.45 1.64
C ASP A 161 26.32 -15.43 1.15
N THR A 162 27.32 -14.96 0.41
CA THR A 162 28.46 -15.80 -0.04
C THR A 162 29.53 -15.99 1.06
N GLN A 163 29.39 -15.31 2.20
CA GLN A 163 30.33 -15.39 3.33
C GLN A 163 29.87 -16.35 4.45
N GLU A 164 28.65 -16.91 4.38
CA GLU A 164 28.15 -18.01 5.23
C GLU A 164 28.35 -19.39 4.58
#